data_AF-A0A6I4UKR7-F1
#
_entry.id   AF-A0A6I4UKR7-F1
#
_cell.length_a   1.000
_cell.length_b   1.000
_cell.length_c   1.000
_cell.angle_alpha   90.00
_cell.angle_beta   90.00
_cell.angle_gamma   90.00
#
_symmetry.space_group_name_H-M   'P 1'
#
loop_
_entity.id
_entity.type
_entity.pdbx_description
1 polymer ?
#
loop_
_entity_poly.entity_id
_entity_poly.type
_entity_poly.pdbx_seq_one_letter_code
_entity_poly.pdbx_strand_id
1 'polypeptide(L)'
;MLTPLLAAALALQSAPGPAPALAPATSEPAPLSQEDRALLRCAAAFAILADGQAKGNAAAQKWPPIEARGREFFVRVLAQVMDRTGLDRDGISRLISAEAQALWDSQETEKVIPSCLVLLESSGI
;
A
#
# COMPACT_ATOMS: atom_id res chain seq x y z
N MET A 1 63.67 -60.45 -0.53
CA MET A 1 62.32 -60.71 -0.02
C MET A 1 61.53 -59.41 -0.10
N LEU A 2 60.55 -59.39 -1.01
CA LEU A 2 59.33 -58.59 -1.10
C LEU A 2 59.30 -57.10 -0.64
N THR A 3 59.12 -56.23 -1.64
CA THR A 3 58.20 -55.06 -1.70
C THR A 3 56.77 -55.37 -1.17
N PRO A 4 55.82 -54.41 -0.96
CA PRO A 4 55.76 -53.02 -1.46
C PRO A 4 55.12 -51.94 -0.54
N LEU A 5 55.17 -50.70 -1.06
CA LEU A 5 54.19 -49.59 -1.00
C LEU A 5 53.28 -49.40 0.23
N LEU A 6 53.32 -48.19 0.80
CA LEU A 6 52.09 -47.50 1.23
C LEU A 6 52.06 -46.07 0.66
N ALA A 7 50.90 -45.74 0.11
CA ALA A 7 50.56 -44.51 -0.59
C ALA A 7 49.77 -43.57 0.32
N ALA A 8 49.75 -42.28 -0.09
CA ALA A 8 48.71 -41.28 0.19
C ALA A 8 48.57 -40.81 1.66
N ALA A 9 48.15 -39.59 1.98
CA ALA A 9 47.41 -38.62 1.20
C ALA A 9 47.78 -37.19 1.62
N LEU A 10 47.89 -36.33 0.61
CA LEU A 10 47.97 -34.89 0.71
C LEU A 10 46.58 -34.37 1.12
N ALA A 11 46.35 -34.08 2.40
CA ALA A 11 45.15 -33.38 2.82
C ALA A 11 45.42 -31.87 2.72
N LEU A 12 44.91 -31.24 1.67
CA LEU A 12 44.88 -29.79 1.53
C LEU A 12 43.57 -29.30 2.17
N GLN A 13 43.67 -28.67 3.34
CA GLN A 13 42.52 -28.11 4.05
C GLN A 13 42.02 -26.87 3.29
N SER A 14 40.93 -27.01 2.54
CA SER A 14 40.17 -25.89 2.01
C SER A 14 39.37 -25.24 3.14
N ALA A 15 39.94 -24.20 3.76
CA ALA A 15 39.21 -23.34 4.67
C ALA A 15 38.14 -22.55 3.87
N PRO A 16 36.86 -22.59 4.26
CA PRO A 16 35.85 -21.72 3.68
C PRO A 16 36.18 -20.26 4.00
N GLY A 17 36.41 -19.46 2.95
CA GLY A 17 36.64 -18.03 3.08
C GLY A 17 35.41 -17.30 3.63
N PRO A 18 35.59 -16.13 4.27
CA PRO A 18 34.49 -15.36 4.83
C PRO A 18 33.52 -14.95 3.71
N ALA A 19 32.29 -15.43 3.82
CA ALA A 19 31.19 -15.01 2.95
C ALA A 19 30.98 -13.49 3.12
N PRO A 20 30.80 -12.73 2.02
CA PRO A 20 30.41 -11.33 2.13
C PRO A 20 29.08 -11.25 2.86
N ALA A 21 29.06 -10.55 3.99
CA ALA A 21 27.83 -10.18 4.66
C ALA A 21 27.02 -9.30 3.70
N LEU A 22 25.94 -9.85 3.10
CA LEU A 22 24.94 -9.04 2.44
C LEU A 22 24.34 -8.12 3.51
N ALA A 23 24.67 -6.84 3.43
CA ALA A 23 23.90 -5.81 4.12
C ALA A 23 22.44 -5.94 3.68
N PRO A 24 21.47 -5.83 4.60
CA PRO A 24 20.07 -5.83 4.22
C PRO A 24 19.85 -4.66 3.26
N ALA A 25 19.46 -4.95 2.02
CA ALA A 25 18.95 -3.95 1.12
C ALA A 25 17.68 -3.39 1.77
N THR A 26 17.77 -2.20 2.37
CA THR A 26 16.60 -1.36 2.61
C THR A 26 16.04 -1.01 1.25
N SER A 27 15.11 -1.83 0.78
CA SER A 27 14.25 -1.50 -0.35
C SER A 27 13.47 -0.26 0.05
N GLU A 28 13.91 0.91 -0.43
CA GLU A 28 13.12 2.13 -0.31
C GLU A 28 11.77 1.86 -1.00
N PRO A 29 10.62 2.06 -0.31
CA PRO A 29 9.32 1.80 -0.92
C PRO A 29 9.23 2.58 -2.23
N ALA A 30 8.90 1.90 -3.32
CA ALA A 30 8.72 2.56 -4.60
C ALA A 30 7.71 3.72 -4.43
N PRO A 31 7.96 4.90 -5.04
CA PRO A 31 7.05 6.03 -4.91
C PRO A 31 5.65 5.62 -5.39
N LEU A 32 4.63 5.99 -4.60
CA LEU A 32 3.24 5.64 -4.86
C LEU A 32 2.85 6.07 -6.29
N SER A 33 2.26 5.15 -7.06
CA SER A 33 1.79 5.43 -8.42
C SER A 33 0.69 6.49 -8.41
N GLN A 34 0.48 7.17 -9.54
CA GLN A 34 -0.62 8.15 -9.66
C GLN A 34 -2.00 7.47 -9.53
N GLU A 35 -2.12 6.24 -10.01
CA GLU A 35 -3.34 5.43 -9.88
C GLU A 35 -3.64 5.14 -8.41
N ASP A 36 -2.66 4.61 -7.65
CA ASP A 36 -2.84 4.29 -6.24
C ASP A 36 -3.14 5.56 -5.42
N ARG A 37 -2.52 6.70 -5.78
CA ARG A 37 -2.83 8.00 -5.16
C ARG A 37 -4.27 8.42 -5.40
N ALA A 38 -4.76 8.30 -6.63
CA ALA A 38 -6.13 8.64 -6.98
C ALA A 38 -7.14 7.73 -6.24
N LEU A 39 -6.85 6.43 -6.14
CA LEU A 39 -7.65 5.47 -5.39
C LEU A 39 -7.72 5.85 -3.91
N LEU A 40 -6.57 6.13 -3.27
CA LEU A 40 -6.54 6.56 -1.87
C LEU A 40 -7.27 7.89 -1.66
N ARG A 41 -7.07 8.87 -2.53
CA ARG A 41 -7.78 10.15 -2.46
C ARG A 41 -9.30 9.97 -2.53
N CYS A 42 -9.79 9.11 -3.41
CA CYS A 42 -11.22 8.83 -3.50
C CYS A 42 -11.76 8.04 -2.30
N ALA A 43 -11.00 7.07 -1.78
CA ALA A 43 -11.36 6.36 -0.56
C ALA A 43 -11.46 7.32 0.64
N ALA A 44 -10.53 8.28 0.77
CA ALA A 44 -10.57 9.32 1.79
C ALA A 44 -11.76 10.28 1.60
N ALA A 45 -12.02 10.72 0.37
CA ALA A 45 -13.16 11.59 0.07
C ALA A 45 -14.50 10.94 0.43
N PHE A 46 -14.67 9.64 0.19
CA PHE A 46 -15.87 8.92 0.59
C PHE A 46 -16.00 8.76 2.10
N ALA A 47 -14.90 8.56 2.82
CA ALA A 47 -14.92 8.53 4.29
C ALA A 47 -15.38 9.89 4.86
N ILE A 48 -14.86 11.00 4.33
CA ILE A 48 -15.27 12.36 4.73
C ILE A 48 -16.74 12.60 4.36
N LEU A 49 -17.17 12.20 3.16
CA LEU A 49 -18.54 12.34 2.71
C LEU A 49 -19.51 11.55 3.59
N ALA A 50 -19.17 10.30 3.92
CA ALA A 50 -19.98 9.43 4.79
C ALA A 50 -20.13 10.03 6.19
N ASP A 51 -19.04 10.52 6.78
CA ASP A 51 -19.09 11.22 8.09
C ASP A 51 -19.97 12.48 8.02
N GLY A 52 -19.84 13.26 6.95
CA GLY A 52 -20.69 14.42 6.69
C GLY A 52 -22.18 14.05 6.58
N GLN A 53 -22.52 12.97 5.86
CA GLN A 53 -23.89 12.46 5.73
C GLN A 53 -24.43 12.00 7.09
N ALA A 54 -23.63 11.26 7.86
CA ALA A 54 -24.00 10.79 9.20
C ALA A 54 -24.29 11.95 10.18
N LYS A 55 -23.58 13.07 10.02
CA LYS A 55 -23.77 14.29 10.82
C LYS A 55 -24.84 15.25 10.28
N GLY A 56 -25.51 14.90 9.19
CA GLY A 56 -26.54 15.76 8.59
C GLY A 56 -26.00 17.01 7.91
N ASN A 57 -24.73 17.02 7.47
CA ASN A 57 -24.15 18.14 6.75
C ASN A 57 -24.87 18.34 5.40
N ALA A 58 -25.49 19.50 5.20
CA ALA A 58 -26.28 19.82 4.01
C ALA A 58 -25.49 19.72 2.69
N ALA A 59 -24.18 20.01 2.69
CA ALA A 59 -23.34 19.84 1.52
C ALA A 59 -23.10 18.36 1.18
N ALA A 60 -22.89 17.53 2.21
CA ALA A 60 -22.74 16.08 2.06
C ALA A 60 -24.03 15.40 1.59
N GLN A 61 -25.19 15.89 2.02
CA GLN A 61 -26.51 15.35 1.64
C GLN A 61 -26.92 15.61 0.19
N LYS A 62 -26.17 16.44 -0.56
CA LYS A 62 -26.39 16.62 -2.00
C LYS A 62 -25.93 15.41 -2.83
N TRP A 63 -25.08 14.57 -2.25
CA TRP A 63 -24.52 13.40 -2.92
C TRP A 63 -25.31 12.13 -2.58
N PRO A 64 -25.25 11.10 -3.44
CA PRO A 64 -25.86 9.81 -3.13
C PRO A 64 -25.36 9.23 -1.79
N PRO A 65 -26.18 8.46 -1.06
CA PRO A 65 -25.75 7.78 0.16
C PRO A 65 -24.52 6.91 -0.12
N ILE A 66 -23.42 7.18 0.58
CA ILE A 66 -22.12 6.56 0.25
C ILE A 66 -21.65 5.54 1.28
N GLU A 67 -22.29 5.45 2.44
CA GLU A 67 -21.77 4.69 3.59
C GLU A 67 -21.44 3.22 3.24
N ALA A 68 -22.37 2.47 2.65
CA ALA A 68 -22.17 1.06 2.33
C ALA A 68 -21.13 0.86 1.21
N ARG A 69 -21.34 1.48 0.04
CA ARG A 69 -20.49 1.30 -1.14
C ARG A 69 -19.09 1.92 -0.95
N GLY A 70 -19.03 3.08 -0.29
CA GLY A 70 -17.78 3.78 0.04
C GLY A 70 -16.94 3.01 1.04
N ARG A 71 -17.54 2.36 2.04
CA ARG A 71 -16.81 1.48 2.97
C ARG A 71 -16.23 0.26 2.27
N GLU A 72 -16.98 -0.37 1.39
CA GLU A 72 -16.46 -1.50 0.60
C GLU A 72 -15.30 -1.06 -0.31
N PHE A 73 -15.48 0.06 -1.01
CA PHE A 73 -14.43 0.66 -1.85
C PHE A 73 -13.17 0.93 -1.04
N PHE A 74 -13.30 1.54 0.15
CA PHE A 74 -12.20 1.84 1.06
C PHE A 74 -11.39 0.58 1.41
N VAL A 75 -12.06 -0.48 1.86
CA VAL A 75 -11.38 -1.72 2.27
C VAL A 75 -10.66 -2.37 1.09
N ARG A 76 -11.31 -2.45 -0.08
CA ARG A 76 -10.72 -3.05 -1.28
C ARG A 76 -9.52 -2.27 -1.79
N VAL A 77 -9.61 -0.94 -1.83
CA VAL A 77 -8.50 -0.07 -2.23
C VAL A 77 -7.31 -0.22 -1.31
N LEU A 78 -7.52 -0.17 0.01
CA LEU A 78 -6.42 -0.30 0.97
C LEU A 78 -5.69 -1.64 0.81
N ALA A 79 -6.43 -2.74 0.67
CA ALA A 79 -5.85 -4.05 0.43
C ALA A 79 -5.06 -4.10 -0.88
N GLN A 80 -5.64 -3.62 -1.98
CA GLN A 80 -5.00 -3.57 -3.30
C GLN A 80 -3.71 -2.75 -3.30
N VAL A 81 -3.69 -1.60 -2.62
CA VAL A 81 -2.49 -0.76 -2.52
C VAL A 81 -1.43 -1.44 -1.65
N MET A 82 -1.82 -2.06 -0.53
CA MET A 82 -0.88 -2.85 0.29
C MET A 82 -0.24 -3.98 -0.52
N ASP A 83 -1.02 -4.73 -1.29
CA ASP A 83 -0.54 -5.84 -2.12
C ASP A 83 0.45 -5.35 -3.20
N ARG A 84 0.19 -4.20 -3.83
CA ARG A 84 1.05 -3.63 -4.88
C ARG A 84 2.35 -3.01 -4.35
N THR A 85 2.29 -2.41 -3.17
CA THR A 85 3.38 -1.59 -2.63
C THR A 85 4.21 -2.30 -1.56
N GLY A 86 3.69 -3.39 -1.00
CA GLY A 86 4.26 -4.07 0.16
C GLY A 86 4.10 -3.30 1.47
N LEU A 87 3.27 -2.25 1.50
CA LEU A 87 3.01 -1.49 2.72
C LEU A 87 2.25 -2.32 3.75
N ASP A 88 2.59 -2.12 5.02
CA ASP A 88 1.83 -2.65 6.15
C ASP A 88 0.64 -1.73 6.50
N ARG A 89 -0.11 -2.13 7.53
CA ARG A 89 -1.30 -1.37 7.99
C ARG A 89 -0.93 0.05 8.42
N ASP A 90 0.19 0.22 9.10
CA ASP A 90 0.61 1.53 9.58
C ASP A 90 1.03 2.44 8.41
N GLY A 91 1.73 1.87 7.43
CA GLY A 91 2.10 2.53 6.18
C GLY A 91 0.88 3.03 5.42
N ILE A 92 -0.08 2.15 5.14
CA ILE A 92 -1.29 2.53 4.39
C ILE A 92 -2.18 3.50 5.19
N SER A 93 -2.25 3.34 6.52
CA SER A 93 -2.98 4.26 7.40
C SER A 93 -2.39 5.68 7.32
N ARG A 94 -1.06 5.82 7.33
CA ARG A 94 -0.43 7.14 7.18
C ARG A 94 -0.75 7.77 5.83
N LEU A 95 -0.72 7.00 4.75
CA LEU A 95 -1.02 7.52 3.41
C LEU A 95 -2.47 7.97 3.27
N ILE A 96 -3.44 7.15 3.70
CA ILE A 96 -4.86 7.51 3.57
C ILE A 96 -5.24 8.69 4.48
N SER A 97 -4.66 8.76 5.69
CA SER A 97 -4.83 9.92 6.57
C SER A 97 -4.24 11.19 5.96
N ALA A 98 -3.10 11.11 5.27
CA ALA A 98 -2.52 12.25 4.57
C ALA A 98 -3.42 12.74 3.43
N GLU A 99 -4.02 11.85 2.64
CA GLU A 99 -4.99 12.24 1.60
C GLU A 99 -6.25 12.87 2.20
N ALA A 100 -6.76 12.34 3.31
CA ALA A 100 -7.90 12.93 4.01
C ALA A 100 -7.59 14.33 4.56
N GLN A 101 -6.41 14.50 5.18
CA GLN A 101 -5.95 15.80 5.67
C GLN A 101 -5.78 16.80 4.52
N ALA A 102 -5.16 16.38 3.42
CA ALA A 102 -4.98 17.23 2.25
C ALA A 102 -6.32 17.71 1.67
N LEU A 103 -7.32 16.83 1.59
CA LEU A 103 -8.68 17.19 1.14
C LEU A 103 -9.36 18.18 2.09
N TRP A 104 -9.16 18.01 3.40
CA TRP A 104 -9.70 18.90 4.42
C TRP A 104 -9.08 20.30 4.33
N ASP A 105 -7.74 20.37 4.30
CA ASP A 105 -6.99 21.62 4.27
C ASP A 105 -7.28 22.43 2.99
N SER A 106 -7.40 21.75 1.85
CA SER A 106 -7.72 22.40 0.57
C SER A 106 -9.21 22.68 0.36
N GLN A 107 -10.09 22.13 1.20
CA GLN A 107 -11.54 22.19 1.05
C GLN A 107 -12.01 21.69 -0.33
N GLU A 108 -11.39 20.61 -0.81
CA GLU A 108 -11.64 20.07 -2.16
C GLU A 108 -12.51 18.82 -2.20
N THR A 109 -12.99 18.32 -1.05
CA THR A 109 -13.82 17.10 -0.99
C THR A 109 -14.97 17.18 -2.00
N GLU A 110 -15.80 18.23 -1.98
CA GLU A 110 -16.93 18.36 -2.91
C GLU A 110 -16.50 18.41 -4.39
N LYS A 111 -15.30 18.92 -4.69
CA LYS A 111 -14.79 19.01 -6.07
C LYS A 111 -14.38 17.65 -6.61
N VAL A 112 -13.87 16.75 -5.76
CA VAL A 112 -13.37 15.43 -6.19
C VAL A 112 -14.45 14.34 -6.21
N ILE A 113 -15.57 14.53 -5.48
CA ILE A 113 -16.64 13.51 -5.41
C ILE A 113 -17.15 13.08 -6.80
N PRO A 114 -17.43 13.97 -7.77
CA PRO A 114 -17.91 13.54 -9.10
C PRO A 114 -17.00 12.52 -9.77
N SER A 115 -15.69 12.78 -9.81
CA SER A 115 -14.71 11.85 -10.39
C SER A 115 -14.58 10.57 -9.56
N CYS A 116 -14.68 10.66 -8.24
CA CYS A 116 -14.59 9.50 -7.38
C CYS A 116 -15.78 8.56 -7.53
N LEU A 117 -16.99 9.10 -7.75
CA LEU A 117 -18.18 8.30 -8.02
C LEU A 117 -18.03 7.47 -9.30
N VAL A 118 -17.48 8.05 -10.38
CA VAL A 118 -17.15 7.30 -11.60
C VAL A 118 -16.18 6.16 -11.32
N LEU A 119 -15.15 6.41 -10.51
CA LEU A 119 -14.16 5.40 -10.13
C LEU A 119 -14.81 4.27 -9.31
N LEU A 120 -15.70 4.61 -8.37
CA LEU A 120 -16.45 3.63 -7.59
C LEU A 120 -17.32 2.75 -8.49
N GLU A 121 -18.06 3.33 -9.43
CA GLU A 121 -18.89 2.57 -10.38
C GLU A 121 -18.03 1.62 -11.24
N SER A 122 -16.85 2.06 -11.67
CA SER A 122 -15.92 1.22 -12.43
C SER A 122 -15.32 0.06 -11.62
N SER A 123 -15.34 0.15 -10.29
CA SER A 123 -14.77 -0.88 -9.39
C SER A 123 -15.68 -2.11 -9.21
N GLY A 124 -16.89 -2.07 -9.77
CA GLY A 124 -17.90 -3.13 -9.67
C GLY A 124 -18.65 -3.15 -8.33
N ILE A 125 -18.70 -2.00 -7.63
CA ILE A 125 -19.45 -1.76 -6.39
C ILE A 125 -20.68 -0.90 -6.67
#